data_AF-A0A3A8HMY6-F1
#
_entry.id   AF-A0A3A8HMY6-F1
#
_cell.length_a   1.000
_cell.length_b   1.000
_cell.length_c   1.000
_cell.angle_alpha   90.00
_cell.angle_beta   90.00
_cell.angle_gamma   90.00
#
_symmetry.space_group_name_H-M   'P 1'
#
loop_
_entity.id
_entity.type
_entity.pdbx_description
1 polymer ?
#
loop_
_entity_poly.entity_id
_entity_poly.type
_entity_poly.pdbx_seq_one_letter_code
_entity_poly.pdbx_strand_id
1 'polypeptide(L)'
;MHAAGRKGSGVEVSLVDVAFVVEPRWELSGEASTGLQPWHRVRIVDERDDKVLSEHVFVLTQPNVPGVRKLGFPVSMEDSASRLDVTYRLELDWQGAPAEGAIQVGWKPQVTVETDKEDKDDVEFTFTSL
;
A
#
# COMPACT_ATOMS: atom_id res chain seq x y z
N MET A 1 -5.57 10.77 -3.41
CA MET A 1 -4.31 10.92 -4.17
C MET A 1 -4.62 11.71 -5.43
N HIS A 2 -3.88 12.78 -5.69
CA HIS A 2 -3.99 13.53 -6.94
C HIS A 2 -2.73 13.31 -7.78
N ALA A 3 -2.92 12.93 -9.03
CA ALA A 3 -1.86 12.98 -10.05
C ALA A 3 -2.37 13.81 -11.22
N ALA A 4 -1.65 14.84 -11.65
CA ALA A 4 -2.02 15.62 -12.83
C ALA A 4 -0.80 15.95 -13.68
N GLY A 5 -0.93 15.81 -15.01
CA GLY A 5 0.06 16.33 -15.95
C GLY A 5 -0.09 17.84 -16.06
N ARG A 6 1.02 18.58 -16.09
CA ARG A 6 0.98 20.02 -16.36
C ARG A 6 0.29 20.27 -17.71
N LYS A 7 -0.68 21.19 -17.73
CA LYS A 7 -1.45 21.53 -18.92
C LYS A 7 -0.52 22.08 -20.01
N GLY A 8 -0.31 21.30 -21.08
CA GLY A 8 0.43 21.75 -22.28
C GLY A 8 1.75 21.04 -22.60
N SER A 9 2.17 20.01 -21.86
CA SER A 9 3.47 19.33 -22.10
C SER A 9 3.43 18.20 -23.14
N GLY A 10 2.27 17.56 -23.37
CA GLY A 10 2.17 16.45 -24.33
C GLY A 10 2.94 15.17 -23.92
N VAL A 11 3.22 15.02 -22.62
CA VAL A 11 3.77 13.80 -22.01
C VAL A 11 2.64 12.82 -21.73
N GLU A 12 2.78 11.58 -22.20
CA GLU A 12 1.79 10.52 -21.98
C GLU A 12 2.25 9.63 -20.82
N VAL A 13 1.41 9.54 -19.78
CA VAL A 13 1.67 8.64 -18.65
C VAL A 13 1.34 7.22 -19.10
N SER A 14 2.38 6.39 -19.21
CA SER A 14 2.23 5.00 -19.67
C SER A 14 1.89 4.04 -18.54
N LEU A 15 2.29 4.36 -17.30
CA LEU A 15 1.98 3.55 -16.12
C LEU A 15 1.92 4.41 -14.85
N VAL A 16 0.94 4.11 -14.00
CA VAL A 16 0.94 4.53 -12.59
C VAL A 16 0.81 3.27 -11.73
N ASP A 17 1.83 2.93 -10.95
CA ASP A 17 1.81 1.88 -9.93
C ASP A 17 1.67 2.54 -8.55
N VAL A 18 0.59 2.19 -7.84
CA VAL A 18 0.40 2.60 -6.46
C VAL A 18 0.66 1.39 -5.58
N ALA A 19 1.41 1.59 -4.51
CA ALA A 19 1.72 0.55 -3.57
C ALA A 19 1.79 1.04 -2.13
N PHE A 20 1.64 0.11 -1.21
CA PHE A 20 1.94 0.29 0.20
C PHE A 20 3.01 -0.70 0.61
N VAL A 21 4.09 -0.21 1.18
CA VAL A 21 5.07 -1.06 1.87
C VAL A 21 4.60 -1.19 3.30
N VAL A 22 4.30 -2.42 3.71
CA VAL A 22 3.74 -2.75 5.02
C VAL A 22 4.72 -3.62 5.79
N GLU A 23 4.93 -3.27 7.05
CA GLU A 23 5.97 -3.80 7.92
C GLU A 23 5.39 -4.19 9.29
N PRO A 24 4.58 -5.26 9.39
CA PRO A 24 4.12 -5.78 10.67
C PRO A 24 5.28 -6.36 11.49
N ARG A 25 5.26 -6.07 12.79
CA ARG A 25 6.15 -6.63 13.81
C ARG A 25 5.32 -7.16 14.96
N TRP A 26 5.59 -8.40 15.35
CA TRP A 26 5.00 -9.00 16.54
C TRP A 26 5.96 -8.82 17.72
N GLU A 27 5.52 -8.12 18.76
CA GLU A 27 6.31 -7.85 19.97
C GLU A 27 5.82 -8.72 21.13
N LEU A 28 6.74 -9.51 21.69
CA LEU A 28 6.51 -10.30 22.91
C LEU A 28 7.18 -9.61 24.10
N SER A 29 6.46 -9.55 25.22
CA SER A 29 6.94 -8.93 26.46
C SER A 29 7.74 -9.88 27.37
N GLY A 30 8.18 -11.05 26.89
CA GLY A 30 8.85 -12.10 27.69
C GLY A 30 9.54 -13.20 26.87
N GLU A 31 10.02 -14.26 27.52
CA GLU A 31 10.66 -15.41 26.85
C GLU A 31 9.66 -16.26 26.07
N ALA A 32 10.03 -16.54 24.81
CA ALA A 32 9.48 -17.54 23.87
C ALA A 32 7.98 -17.86 23.99
N SER A 33 7.18 -17.34 23.04
CA SER A 33 5.83 -17.82 22.79
C SER A 33 5.86 -19.31 22.43
N THR A 34 5.23 -20.15 23.25
CA THR A 34 4.84 -21.53 22.90
C THR A 34 3.43 -21.58 22.27
N GLY A 35 2.80 -20.42 22.08
CA GLY A 35 1.44 -20.25 21.59
C GLY A 35 1.31 -20.16 20.06
N LEU A 36 0.07 -19.93 19.63
CA LEU A 36 -0.29 -19.72 18.22
C LEU A 36 0.40 -18.47 17.65
N GLN A 37 1.04 -18.62 16.50
CA GLN A 37 1.63 -17.50 15.76
C GLN A 37 0.53 -16.56 15.27
N PRO A 38 0.63 -15.24 15.53
CA PRO A 38 -0.35 -14.31 15.03
C PRO A 38 -0.29 -14.21 13.50
N TRP A 39 -1.46 -14.06 12.89
CA TRP A 39 -1.58 -13.59 11.52
C TRP A 39 -2.18 -12.19 11.45
N HIS A 40 -1.85 -11.49 10.37
CA HIS A 40 -2.33 -10.16 10.05
C HIS A 40 -2.63 -10.09 8.56
N ARG A 41 -3.81 -9.59 8.19
CA ARG A 41 -4.24 -9.39 6.80
C ARG A 41 -4.25 -7.89 6.48
N VAL A 42 -3.69 -7.56 5.32
CA VAL A 42 -3.72 -6.23 4.74
C VAL A 42 -4.52 -6.28 3.45
N ARG A 43 -5.43 -5.33 3.26
CA ARG A 43 -6.14 -5.11 2.01
C ARG A 43 -6.00 -3.67 1.56
N ILE A 44 -5.78 -3.48 0.26
CA ILE A 44 -5.93 -2.18 -0.38
C ILE A 44 -7.29 -2.18 -1.09
N VAL A 45 -8.14 -1.24 -0.73
CA VAL A 45 -9.51 -1.13 -1.23
C VAL A 45 -9.67 0.19 -1.97
N ASP A 46 -10.28 0.14 -3.14
CA ASP A 46 -10.75 1.33 -3.85
C ASP A 46 -12.03 1.84 -3.16
N GLU A 47 -12.02 3.06 -2.64
CA GLU A 47 -13.20 3.58 -1.92
C GLU A 47 -14.38 3.90 -2.84
N ARG A 48 -14.17 3.95 -4.16
CA ARG A 48 -15.24 4.31 -5.11
C ARG A 48 -16.26 3.19 -5.27
N ASP A 49 -15.81 1.95 -5.23
CA ASP A 49 -16.60 0.76 -5.51
C ASP A 49 -16.38 -0.38 -4.49
N ASP A 50 -15.65 -0.10 -3.39
CA ASP A 50 -15.23 -1.05 -2.36
C ASP A 50 -14.48 -2.28 -2.92
N LYS A 51 -13.86 -2.15 -4.10
CA LYS A 51 -13.11 -3.24 -4.72
C LYS A 51 -11.77 -3.44 -4.02
N VAL A 52 -11.48 -4.68 -3.62
CA VAL A 52 -10.15 -5.09 -3.14
C VAL A 52 -9.20 -5.15 -4.34
N LEU A 53 -8.20 -4.27 -4.36
CA LEU A 53 -7.20 -4.18 -5.41
C LEU A 53 -5.98 -5.07 -5.14
N SER A 54 -5.64 -5.25 -3.86
CA SER A 54 -4.53 -6.10 -3.41
C SER A 54 -4.81 -6.62 -2.01
N GLU A 55 -4.42 -7.86 -1.73
CA GLU A 55 -4.56 -8.49 -0.41
C GLU A 55 -3.30 -9.30 -0.09
N HIS A 56 -2.88 -9.26 1.17
CA HIS A 56 -1.85 -10.15 1.68
C HIS A 56 -2.10 -10.56 3.13
N VAL A 57 -1.81 -11.82 3.45
CA VAL A 57 -1.82 -12.35 4.82
C VAL A 57 -0.38 -12.63 5.26
N PHE A 58 0.03 -11.97 6.33
CA PHE A 58 1.28 -12.19 7.02
C PHE A 58 1.07 -13.22 8.14
N VAL A 59 1.93 -14.23 8.20
CA VAL A 59 2.09 -15.09 9.38
C VAL A 59 3.40 -14.69 10.06
N LEU A 60 3.31 -14.15 11.27
CA LEU A 60 4.46 -13.61 12.00
C LEU A 60 5.14 -14.74 12.78
N THR A 61 6.07 -15.42 12.13
CA THR A 61 6.70 -16.63 12.66
C THR A 61 7.78 -16.36 13.70
N GLN A 62 8.35 -15.17 13.69
CA GLN A 62 9.44 -14.76 14.59
C GLN A 62 9.09 -13.45 15.30
N PRO A 63 9.07 -13.44 16.65
CA PRO A 63 8.92 -12.22 17.42
C PRO A 63 10.03 -11.22 17.12
N ASN A 64 9.70 -9.93 17.15
CA ASN A 64 10.58 -8.78 16.94
C ASN A 64 11.26 -8.72 15.55
N VAL A 65 10.94 -9.64 14.64
CA VAL A 65 11.38 -9.63 13.25
C VAL A 65 10.24 -9.07 12.39
N PRO A 66 10.43 -7.92 11.71
CA PRO A 66 9.39 -7.36 10.85
C PRO A 66 9.20 -8.22 9.59
N GLY A 67 7.95 -8.52 9.26
CA GLY A 67 7.59 -9.02 7.93
C GLY A 67 7.45 -7.84 6.99
N VAL A 68 8.19 -7.77 5.89
CA VAL A 68 8.12 -6.64 4.95
C VAL A 68 7.46 -7.10 3.65
N ARG A 69 6.43 -6.39 3.20
CA ARG A 69 5.80 -6.64 1.89
C ARG A 69 5.41 -5.34 1.20
N LYS A 70 5.69 -5.25 -0.11
CA LYS A 70 5.08 -4.26 -1.01
C LYS A 70 3.79 -4.86 -1.56
N LEU A 71 2.65 -4.23 -1.27
CA LEU A 71 1.35 -4.51 -1.91
C LEU A 71 1.11 -3.43 -2.95
N GLY A 72 1.17 -3.78 -4.23
CA GLY A 72 0.99 -2.84 -5.34
C GLY A 72 -0.15 -3.26 -6.26
N PHE A 73 -0.66 -2.30 -7.01
CA PHE A 73 -1.63 -2.51 -8.08
C PHE A 73 -1.40 -1.44 -9.17
N PRO A 74 -1.52 -1.83 -10.45
CA PRO A 74 -1.49 -0.86 -11.53
C PRO A 74 -2.79 -0.06 -11.52
N VAL A 75 -2.68 1.25 -11.71
CA VAL A 75 -3.83 2.11 -12.01
C VAL A 75 -3.98 2.16 -13.52
N SER A 76 -5.11 1.68 -14.02
CA SER A 76 -5.45 1.86 -15.43
C SER A 76 -5.79 3.32 -15.66
N MET A 77 -4.99 3.98 -16.49
CA MET A 77 -5.29 5.30 -17.02
C MET A 77 -6.05 5.07 -18.32
N GLU A 78 -7.38 4.90 -18.26
CA GLU A 78 -8.18 4.91 -19.49
C GLU A 78 -8.07 6.31 -20.12
N ASP A 79 -7.63 6.32 -21.38
CA ASP A 79 -7.32 7.42 -22.28
C ASP A 79 -7.60 8.85 -21.77
N SER A 80 -6.54 9.67 -21.76
CA SER A 80 -6.57 11.15 -21.70
C SER A 80 -6.98 11.83 -20.39
N ALA A 81 -7.21 11.10 -19.29
CA ALA A 81 -7.51 11.73 -18.00
C ALA A 81 -6.29 12.48 -17.43
N SER A 82 -6.19 13.78 -17.74
CA SER A 82 -5.20 14.72 -17.22
C SER A 82 -5.12 14.84 -15.68
N ARG A 83 -6.02 14.18 -14.95
CA ARG A 83 -6.08 14.18 -13.49
C ARG A 83 -6.69 12.88 -12.95
N LEU A 84 -5.94 12.15 -12.12
CA LEU A 84 -6.44 11.03 -11.32
C LEU A 84 -6.75 11.56 -9.91
N ASP A 85 -7.99 11.44 -9.47
CA ASP A 85 -8.44 11.78 -8.11
C ASP A 85 -9.14 10.57 -7.49
N VAL A 86 -8.36 9.79 -6.73
CA VAL A 86 -8.84 8.54 -6.14
C VAL A 86 -8.35 8.42 -4.69
N THR A 87 -9.23 7.90 -3.83
CA THR A 87 -8.90 7.55 -2.45
C THR A 87 -8.86 6.03 -2.33
N TYR A 88 -7.82 5.53 -1.68
CA TYR A 88 -7.65 4.12 -1.37
C TYR A 88 -7.65 3.95 0.14
N ARG A 89 -8.34 2.92 0.64
CA ARG A 89 -8.38 2.54 2.05
C ARG A 89 -7.42 1.38 2.28
N LEU A 90 -6.54 1.53 3.28
CA LEU A 90 -5.71 0.44 3.79
C LEU A 90 -6.45 -0.20 4.97
N GLU A 91 -6.93 -1.42 4.78
CA GLU A 91 -7.60 -2.18 5.84
C GLU A 91 -6.62 -3.16 6.48
N LEU A 92 -6.57 -3.16 7.81
CA LEU A 92 -5.71 -4.02 8.61
C LEU A 92 -6.60 -4.89 9.51
N ASP A 93 -6.58 -6.20 9.28
CA ASP A 93 -7.25 -7.18 10.13
C ASP A 93 -6.20 -8.04 10.82
N TRP A 94 -6.44 -8.44 12.07
CA TRP A 94 -5.52 -9.33 12.78
C TRP A 94 -6.25 -10.48 13.44
N GLN A 95 -5.51 -11.55 13.71
CA GLN A 95 -5.96 -12.64 14.55
C GLN A 95 -6.29 -12.09 15.95
N GLY A 96 -7.55 -12.16 16.36
CA GLY A 96 -7.93 -11.92 17.77
C GLY A 96 -7.23 -12.90 18.73
N ALA A 97 -7.47 -12.78 20.03
CA ALA A 97 -6.93 -13.72 21.03
C ALA A 97 -7.09 -15.19 20.57
N PRO A 98 -6.07 -16.06 20.70
CA PRO A 98 -5.14 -16.11 21.84
C PRO A 98 -3.66 -15.83 21.52
N ALA A 99 -3.32 -15.16 20.41
CA ALA A 99 -1.93 -14.79 20.17
C ALA A 99 -1.45 -13.79 21.25
N GLU A 100 -0.44 -14.16 22.03
CA GLU A 100 0.17 -13.29 23.04
C GLU A 100 1.01 -12.20 22.37
N GLY A 101 1.09 -11.01 22.97
CA GLY A 101 1.90 -9.90 22.46
C GLY A 101 1.16 -8.93 21.56
N ALA A 102 1.81 -7.81 21.26
CA ALA A 102 1.25 -6.75 20.43
C ALA A 102 1.73 -6.90 18.98
N ILE A 103 0.86 -6.58 18.01
CA ILE A 103 1.28 -6.42 16.62
C ILE A 103 1.36 -4.92 16.34
N GLN A 104 2.57 -4.43 16.08
CA GLN A 104 2.78 -3.09 15.55
C GLN A 104 2.80 -3.18 14.03
N VAL A 105 2.12 -2.27 13.34
CA VAL A 105 2.09 -2.25 11.87
C VAL A 105 2.60 -0.90 11.38
N GLY A 106 3.82 -0.89 10.85
CA GLY A 106 4.33 0.23 10.07
C GLY A 106 3.84 0.14 8.63
N TRP A 107 3.57 1.29 8.00
CA TRP A 107 3.29 1.34 6.57
C TRP A 107 3.76 2.65 5.96
N LYS A 108 4.06 2.62 4.66
CA LYS A 108 4.33 3.82 3.86
C LYS A 108 3.78 3.66 2.44
N PRO A 109 3.21 4.72 1.86
CA PRO A 109 2.82 4.72 0.46
C PRO A 109 4.06 4.79 -0.44
N GLN A 110 3.96 4.19 -1.62
CA GLN A 110 4.92 4.31 -2.69
C GLN A 110 4.14 4.48 -4.00
N VAL A 111 4.54 5.45 -4.81
CA VAL A 111 3.98 5.68 -6.14
C VAL A 111 5.12 5.59 -7.13
N THR A 112 4.92 4.87 -8.22
CA THR A 112 5.85 4.81 -9.34
C THR A 112 5.10 5.19 -10.60
N VAL A 113 5.64 6.15 -11.34
CA VAL A 113 5.06 6.59 -12.60
C VAL A 113 6.09 6.48 -13.70
N GLU A 114 5.65 5.92 -14.81
CA GLU A 114 6.43 5.81 -16.03
C GLU A 114 5.76 6.64 -17.12
N THR A 115 6.59 7.34 -17.87
CA THR A 115 6.20 8.16 -19.02
C THR A 115 6.84 7.58 -20.27
N ASP A 116 6.16 7.71 -21.41
CA ASP A 116 6.65 7.24 -22.70
C ASP A 116 7.86 8.03 -23.24
N LYS A 117 8.04 9.28 -22.77
CA LYS A 117 9.13 10.19 -23.13
C LYS A 117 10.06 10.51 -21.95
N GLU A 118 11.29 10.92 -22.28
CA GLU A 118 12.34 11.31 -21.33
C GLU A 118 12.01 12.56 -20.47
N ASP A 119 10.93 13.29 -20.77
CA ASP A 119 10.49 14.47 -20.01
C ASP A 119 9.77 14.08 -18.70
N LYS A 120 10.56 13.63 -17.72
CA LYS A 120 10.13 13.27 -16.36
C LYS A 120 9.69 14.45 -15.50
N ASP A 121 9.92 15.68 -15.96
CA ASP A 121 9.83 16.90 -15.14
C ASP A 121 8.42 17.51 -15.04
N ASP A 122 7.40 16.92 -15.69
CA ASP A 122 6.07 17.53 -15.84
C ASP A 122 4.92 16.80 -15.11
N VAL A 123 5.23 15.89 -14.19
CA VAL A 123 4.20 15.15 -13.42
C VAL A 123 4.18 15.56 -11.94
N GLU A 124 3.04 16.06 -11.48
CA GLU A 124 2.83 16.43 -10.08
C GLU A 124 2.01 15.35 -9.35
N PHE A 125 2.49 14.94 -8.17
CA PHE A 125 1.81 13.99 -7.29
C PHE A 125 1.56 14.59 -5.92
N THR A 126 0.34 14.45 -5.44
CA THR A 126 -0.02 14.74 -4.05
C THR A 126 -0.61 13.49 -3.42
N PHE A 127 0.08 13.01 -2.38
CA PHE A 127 -0.44 11.99 -1.48
C PHE A 127 -0.96 12.68 -0.21
N THR A 128 -2.12 12.25 0.25
CA THR A 128 -2.70 12.71 1.52
C THR A 128 -3.16 11.48 2.28
N SER A 129 -2.65 11.31 3.50
CA SER A 129 -3.16 10.35 4.48
C SER A 129 -4.02 11.09 5.49
N LEU A 130 -5.19 10.52 5.79
CA LEU A 130 -6.07 10.96 6.87
C LEU A 130 -5.78 10.18 8.16
#